data_AF-A0A956H8F7-F1
#
_entry.id   AF-A0A956H8F7-F1
#
_cell.length_a   1.000
_cell.length_b   1.000
_cell.length_c   1.000
_cell.angle_alpha   90.00
_cell.angle_beta   90.00
_cell.angle_gamma   90.00
#
_symmetry.space_group_name_H-M   'P 1'
#
loop_
_entity.id
_entity.type
_entity.pdbx_description
1 polymer ?
#
loop_
_entity_poly.entity_id
_entity_poly.type
_entity_poly.pdbx_seq_one_letter_code
_entity_poly.pdbx_strand_id
1 'polypeptide(L)'
;MSSLRRPLLASLLTSLLLACGGTPPESPQAAQPPADKTETEPESEPAVEPEPEPEPEPVAVDPWAPLSAEQMAIFHAGDEEERINTPEHYVKTNERRHDVWFPYIADKRGAYIGVAADQNYTLIAVAKSELVFLMDLDWRVAELHRAYEVLIEASETPQALHQRFHASSEEE
;
A
#
# COMPACT_ATOMS: atom_id res chain seq x y z
N MET A 1 15.50 18.20 -54.01
CA MET A 1 14.36 19.09 -54.33
C MET A 1 13.12 18.22 -54.48
N SER A 2 11.98 18.68 -53.95
CA SER A 2 10.67 18.02 -53.97
C SER A 2 10.51 16.91 -52.92
N SER A 3 9.52 16.86 -52.03
CA SER A 3 8.44 17.79 -51.71
C SER A 3 7.89 17.39 -50.34
N LEU A 4 7.79 18.36 -49.42
CA LEU A 4 6.77 18.42 -48.36
C LEU A 4 5.42 17.95 -48.92
N ARG A 5 4.66 17.10 -48.21
CA ARG A 5 3.18 17.20 -48.00
C ARG A 5 2.70 16.28 -46.86
N ARG A 6 2.59 16.84 -45.64
CA ARG A 6 1.40 16.70 -44.77
C ARG A 6 0.69 18.06 -44.86
N PRO A 7 -0.64 18.22 -44.71
CA PRO A 7 -1.48 17.59 -43.69
C PRO A 7 -2.93 17.28 -44.16
N LEU A 8 -3.77 16.67 -43.30
CA LEU A 8 -5.20 17.02 -43.11
C LEU A 8 -5.88 16.03 -42.14
N LEU A 9 -6.24 16.59 -40.98
CA LEU A 9 -7.55 16.52 -40.34
C LEU A 9 -8.27 15.15 -40.21
N ALA A 10 -8.50 14.74 -38.96
CA ALA A 10 -9.85 14.67 -38.39
C ALA A 10 -9.78 14.47 -36.88
N SER A 11 -10.28 15.47 -36.15
CA SER A 11 -10.53 15.44 -34.72
C SER A 11 -11.76 14.56 -34.45
N LEU A 12 -11.67 13.62 -33.52
CA LEU A 12 -12.86 13.04 -32.88
C LEU A 12 -12.60 12.95 -31.37
N LEU A 13 -12.98 14.02 -30.68
CA LEU A 13 -13.29 14.03 -29.26
C LEU A 13 -14.70 13.44 -29.12
N THR A 14 -14.85 12.34 -28.39
CA THR A 14 -16.14 11.97 -27.80
C THR A 14 -15.91 11.49 -26.37
N SER A 15 -16.11 12.42 -25.43
CA SER A 15 -16.22 12.17 -24.01
C SER A 15 -17.57 11.49 -23.72
N LEU A 16 -17.56 10.35 -23.03
CA LEU A 16 -18.76 9.74 -22.47
C LEU A 16 -18.60 9.66 -20.95
N LEU A 17 -19.14 10.66 -20.26
CA LEU A 17 -19.34 10.66 -18.81
C LEU A 17 -20.71 10.02 -18.54
N LEU A 18 -20.71 8.87 -17.86
CA LEU A 18 -21.94 8.31 -17.28
C LEU A 18 -21.90 8.57 -15.77
N ALA A 19 -22.69 9.55 -15.34
CA ALA A 19 -22.95 9.85 -13.95
C ALA A 19 -24.06 8.93 -13.44
N CYS A 20 -23.78 8.13 -12.41
CA CYS A 20 -24.82 7.52 -11.57
C CYS A 20 -24.92 8.36 -10.30
N GLY A 21 -25.85 9.32 -10.29
CA GLY A 21 -26.30 10.01 -9.09
C GLY A 21 -27.36 9.17 -8.39
N GLY A 22 -27.09 8.75 -7.16
CA GLY A 22 -28.08 8.18 -6.25
C GLY A 22 -28.22 9.08 -5.03
N THR A 23 -29.32 9.83 -4.96
CA THR A 23 -29.72 10.62 -3.79
C THR A 23 -30.46 9.71 -2.80
N PRO A 24 -30.15 9.71 -1.50
CA PRO A 24 -30.93 8.97 -0.51
C PRO A 24 -32.30 9.64 -0.25
N PRO A 25 -33.36 8.87 0.07
CA PRO A 25 -34.70 9.40 0.27
C PRO A 25 -34.88 10.15 1.60
N GLU A 26 -35.70 11.18 1.51
CA GLU A 26 -36.17 12.10 2.55
C GLU A 26 -37.06 11.37 3.59
N SER A 27 -36.82 11.60 4.88
CA SER A 27 -37.62 11.05 5.98
C SER A 27 -38.78 12.00 6.32
N PRO A 28 -40.04 11.53 6.41
CA PRO A 28 -41.18 12.41 6.64
C PRO A 28 -41.29 12.85 8.10
N GLN A 29 -41.29 14.17 8.29
CA GLN A 29 -41.67 14.83 9.53
C GLN A 29 -43.18 14.68 9.78
N ALA A 30 -43.57 14.10 10.92
CA ALA A 30 -44.95 13.99 11.35
C ALA A 30 -45.17 14.68 12.72
N ALA A 31 -45.83 15.84 12.63
CA ALA A 31 -46.83 16.44 13.51
C ALA A 31 -46.81 16.21 15.05
N GLN A 32 -46.77 17.34 15.76
CA GLN A 32 -47.41 17.59 17.08
C GLN A 32 -48.65 18.51 16.83
N PRO A 33 -49.61 18.77 17.76
CA PRO A 33 -49.78 18.42 19.18
C PRO A 33 -51.29 18.05 19.52
N PRO A 34 -51.90 18.14 20.74
CA PRO A 34 -52.00 19.32 21.61
C PRO A 34 -51.81 19.09 23.14
N ALA A 35 -51.76 20.20 23.87
CA ALA A 35 -51.56 20.35 25.31
C ALA A 35 -52.88 20.40 26.12
N ASP A 36 -52.83 19.97 27.39
CA ASP A 36 -53.68 20.40 28.53
C ASP A 36 -53.01 19.84 29.82
N LYS A 37 -52.42 20.63 30.73
CA LYS A 37 -52.93 21.51 31.82
C LYS A 37 -52.91 20.87 33.22
N THR A 38 -52.25 21.61 34.13
CA THR A 38 -52.48 21.71 35.60
C THR A 38 -52.03 20.46 36.40
N GLU A 39 -51.38 20.48 37.58
CA GLU A 39 -51.36 21.38 38.74
C GLU A 39 -50.12 21.06 39.61
N THR A 40 -49.80 21.95 40.54
CA THR A 40 -48.56 22.06 41.35
C THR A 40 -48.65 21.33 42.71
N GLU A 41 -47.56 20.68 43.16
CA GLU A 41 -47.05 20.62 44.58
C GLU A 41 -45.89 19.58 44.72
N PRO A 42 -45.06 19.61 45.78
CA PRO A 42 -44.07 20.61 46.15
C PRO A 42 -42.63 20.06 46.11
N GLU A 43 -41.69 20.99 46.29
CA GLU A 43 -40.23 20.91 46.25
C GLU A 43 -39.60 19.75 47.06
N SER A 44 -38.86 18.88 46.38
CA SER A 44 -37.81 18.05 46.97
C SER A 44 -36.47 18.49 46.37
N GLU A 45 -35.55 18.99 47.18
CA GLU A 45 -34.19 19.32 46.75
C GLU A 45 -33.58 18.12 46.01
N PRO A 46 -33.17 18.25 44.73
CA PRO A 46 -32.46 17.17 44.08
C PRO A 46 -31.05 17.11 44.67
N ALA A 47 -30.70 15.94 45.19
CA ALA A 47 -29.31 15.61 45.47
C ALA A 47 -28.50 15.89 44.19
N VAL A 48 -27.46 16.73 44.32
CA VAL A 48 -26.54 17.00 43.21
C VAL A 48 -25.85 15.69 42.86
N GLU A 49 -26.29 15.05 41.78
CA GLU A 49 -25.53 13.98 41.14
C GLU A 49 -24.17 14.56 40.72
N PRO A 50 -23.04 13.87 40.97
CA PRO A 50 -21.77 14.30 40.44
C PRO A 50 -21.87 14.34 38.91
N GLU A 51 -21.50 15.48 38.31
CA GLU A 51 -21.41 15.60 36.86
C GLU A 51 -20.59 14.43 36.30
N PRO A 52 -21.07 13.73 35.25
CA PRO A 52 -20.31 12.65 34.64
C PRO A 52 -18.97 13.21 34.16
N GLU A 53 -17.88 12.55 34.55
CA GLU A 53 -16.55 12.90 34.05
C GLU A 53 -16.58 12.93 32.51
N PRO A 54 -16.00 13.96 31.87
CA PRO A 54 -16.04 14.08 30.43
C PRO A 54 -15.42 12.84 29.80
N GLU A 55 -16.20 12.16 28.94
CA GLU A 55 -15.70 11.02 28.17
C GLU A 55 -14.45 11.46 27.39
N PRO A 56 -13.36 10.67 27.43
CA PRO A 56 -12.13 11.03 26.76
C PRO A 56 -12.40 11.20 25.27
N GLU A 57 -12.07 12.38 24.75
CA GLU A 57 -12.24 12.67 23.32
C GLU A 57 -11.50 11.61 22.48
N PRO A 58 -12.13 11.12 21.39
CA PRO A 58 -11.52 10.08 20.56
C PRO A 58 -10.19 10.60 20.00
N VAL A 59 -9.11 9.91 20.37
CA VAL A 59 -7.76 10.22 19.91
C VAL A 59 -7.74 10.08 18.39
N ALA A 60 -7.40 11.16 17.69
CA ALA A 60 -7.24 11.14 16.24
C ALA A 60 -6.11 10.17 15.87
N VAL A 61 -6.46 9.03 15.28
CA VAL A 61 -5.50 8.03 14.80
C VAL A 61 -4.98 8.50 13.45
N ASP A 62 -3.67 8.75 13.36
CA ASP A 62 -3.01 8.96 12.07
C ASP A 62 -2.97 7.62 11.30
N PRO A 63 -3.64 7.51 10.15
CA PRO A 63 -3.68 6.27 9.38
C PRO A 63 -2.31 5.87 8.79
N TRP A 64 -1.32 6.75 8.85
CA TRP A 64 0.03 6.53 8.32
C TRP A 64 1.10 6.40 9.39
N ALA A 65 0.72 6.46 10.67
CA ALA A 65 1.66 6.24 11.76
C ALA A 65 2.25 4.81 11.69
N PRO A 66 3.51 4.61 12.11
CA PRO A 66 4.06 3.27 12.29
C PRO A 66 3.17 2.40 13.16
N LEU A 67 3.11 1.10 12.85
CA LEU A 67 2.35 0.15 13.67
C LEU A 67 2.85 0.20 15.13
N SER A 68 1.90 0.31 16.07
CA SER A 68 2.19 0.16 17.49
C SER A 68 2.76 -1.22 17.79
N ALA A 69 3.44 -1.38 18.93
CA ALA A 69 3.98 -2.66 19.35
C ALA A 69 2.89 -3.75 19.45
N GLU A 70 1.67 -3.39 19.87
CA GLU A 70 0.53 -4.29 19.94
C GLU A 70 0.06 -4.71 18.53
N GLN A 71 -0.06 -3.76 17.60
CA GLN A 71 -0.43 -4.07 16.21
C GLN A 71 0.64 -4.93 15.52
N MET A 72 1.91 -4.67 15.80
CA MET A 72 3.01 -5.47 15.28
C MET A 72 2.98 -6.90 15.85
N ALA A 73 2.66 -7.04 17.14
CA ALA A 73 2.46 -8.36 17.74
C ALA A 73 1.28 -9.11 17.11
N ILE A 74 0.16 -8.42 16.82
CA ILE A 74 -0.98 -9.01 16.10
C ILE A 74 -0.58 -9.42 14.68
N PHE A 75 0.16 -8.57 13.97
CA PHE A 75 0.64 -8.85 12.61
C PHE A 75 1.53 -10.10 12.58
N HIS A 76 2.41 -10.28 13.56
CA HIS A 76 3.28 -11.44 13.68
C HIS A 76 2.64 -12.66 14.34
N ALA A 77 1.45 -12.53 14.95
CA ALA A 77 0.77 -13.64 15.62
C ALA A 77 0.08 -14.61 14.64
N GLY A 78 -0.03 -14.23 13.36
CA GLY A 78 -0.59 -15.10 12.33
C GLY A 78 0.29 -16.32 12.09
N ASP A 79 -0.34 -17.45 11.77
CA ASP A 79 0.38 -18.66 11.36
C ASP A 79 1.16 -18.39 10.07
N GLU A 80 2.42 -18.81 10.04
CA GLU A 80 3.20 -18.84 8.81
C GLU A 80 2.83 -20.08 8.00
N GLU A 81 2.69 -19.93 6.68
CA GLU A 81 2.52 -21.08 5.79
C GLU A 81 3.79 -21.95 5.82
N GLU A 82 3.61 -23.27 5.85
CA GLU A 82 4.74 -24.19 5.77
C GLU A 82 5.54 -23.95 4.49
N ARG A 83 6.87 -24.00 4.61
CA ARG A 83 7.75 -23.85 3.45
C ARG A 83 7.45 -24.95 2.43
N ILE A 84 6.99 -24.55 1.26
CA ILE A 84 6.79 -25.50 0.16
C ILE A 84 8.16 -25.95 -0.33
N ASN A 85 8.34 -27.27 -0.36
CA ASN A 85 9.55 -27.87 -0.89
C ASN A 85 9.44 -27.94 -2.42
N THR A 86 10.11 -27.02 -3.11
CA THR A 86 10.27 -27.05 -4.57
C THR A 86 11.53 -27.85 -4.92
N PRO A 87 11.47 -28.76 -5.92
CA PRO A 87 12.64 -29.55 -6.32
C PRO A 87 13.71 -28.70 -7.02
N GLU A 88 13.33 -27.54 -7.56
CA GLU A 88 14.20 -26.61 -8.26
C GLU A 88 14.01 -25.21 -7.67
N HIS A 89 15.11 -24.45 -7.59
CA HIS A 89 15.14 -23.11 -7.04
C HIS A 89 15.63 -22.11 -8.08
N TYR A 90 14.77 -21.17 -8.48
CA TYR A 90 15.07 -20.18 -9.52
C TYR A 90 15.54 -18.86 -8.90
N VAL A 91 16.72 -18.88 -8.30
CA VAL A 91 17.35 -17.71 -7.63
C VAL A 91 17.93 -16.67 -8.58
N LYS A 92 17.69 -16.81 -9.90
CA LYS A 92 18.16 -15.91 -10.93
C LYS A 92 17.18 -15.87 -12.09
N THR A 93 16.90 -14.68 -12.60
CA THR A 93 16.06 -14.49 -13.78
C THR A 93 16.66 -15.07 -15.06
N ASN A 94 15.79 -15.62 -15.91
CA ASN A 94 16.11 -15.98 -17.30
C ASN A 94 15.56 -14.94 -18.31
N GLU A 95 14.92 -13.89 -17.82
CA GLU A 95 14.39 -12.80 -18.65
C GLU A 95 15.49 -11.81 -19.01
N ARG A 96 15.81 -11.73 -20.31
CA ARG A 96 16.98 -10.95 -20.78
C ARG A 96 16.65 -9.53 -21.24
N ARG A 97 15.38 -9.19 -21.38
CA ARG A 97 14.92 -7.96 -22.05
C ARG A 97 13.96 -7.15 -21.18
N HIS A 98 14.33 -6.90 -19.92
CA HIS A 98 13.55 -6.02 -19.03
C HIS A 98 13.37 -4.60 -19.60
N ASP A 99 14.30 -4.17 -20.45
CA ASP A 99 14.28 -2.84 -21.10
C ASP A 99 13.00 -2.58 -21.91
N VAL A 100 12.34 -3.62 -22.41
CA VAL A 100 11.07 -3.46 -23.13
C VAL A 100 9.95 -2.92 -22.23
N TRP A 101 10.06 -3.11 -20.90
CA TRP A 101 9.10 -2.61 -19.92
C TRP A 101 9.39 -1.17 -19.49
N PHE A 102 10.62 -0.68 -19.66
CA PHE A 102 11.05 0.60 -19.09
C PHE A 102 10.16 1.78 -19.54
N PRO A 103 9.76 1.92 -20.82
CA PRO A 103 8.88 3.01 -21.23
C PRO A 103 7.51 3.02 -20.53
N TYR A 104 7.08 1.87 -20.00
CA TYR A 104 5.78 1.72 -19.37
C TYR A 104 5.81 1.93 -17.87
N ILE A 105 6.96 1.74 -17.23
CA ILE A 105 7.08 1.77 -15.76
C ILE A 105 7.93 2.94 -15.24
N ALA A 106 8.72 3.57 -16.11
CA ALA A 106 9.62 4.66 -15.72
C ALA A 106 8.87 5.73 -14.91
N ASP A 107 9.48 6.12 -13.78
CA ASP A 107 9.03 7.22 -12.93
C ASP A 107 7.59 7.08 -12.37
N LYS A 108 7.03 5.86 -12.30
CA LYS A 108 5.70 5.63 -11.71
C LYS A 108 5.65 5.89 -10.19
N ARG A 109 6.76 5.68 -9.48
CA ARG A 109 6.89 5.78 -8.02
C ARG A 109 5.88 4.88 -7.29
N GLY A 110 5.62 5.16 -6.00
CA GLY A 110 4.65 4.41 -5.21
C GLY A 110 5.13 3.01 -4.81
N ALA A 111 4.19 2.08 -4.63
CA ALA A 111 4.49 0.72 -4.20
C ALA A 111 4.76 -0.22 -5.38
N TYR A 112 5.79 -1.06 -5.25
CA TYR A 112 6.10 -2.17 -6.14
C TYR A 112 5.80 -3.48 -5.46
N ILE A 113 5.12 -4.38 -6.17
CA ILE A 113 4.85 -5.74 -5.72
C ILE A 113 5.40 -6.66 -6.79
N GLY A 114 6.35 -7.52 -6.42
CA GLY A 114 7.08 -8.36 -7.35
C GLY A 114 7.23 -9.79 -6.86
N VAL A 115 7.31 -10.69 -7.83
CA VAL A 115 7.56 -12.13 -7.64
C VAL A 115 8.90 -12.49 -8.26
N ALA A 116 9.49 -13.62 -7.86
CA ALA A 116 10.76 -14.13 -8.34
C ALA A 116 11.98 -13.27 -7.94
N ALA A 117 13.14 -13.56 -8.52
CA ALA A 117 14.44 -13.18 -7.97
C ALA A 117 14.93 -11.75 -8.34
N ASP A 118 16.12 -11.67 -8.92
CA ASP A 118 16.95 -10.47 -9.05
C ASP A 118 16.43 -9.43 -10.06
N GLN A 119 15.55 -9.81 -10.99
CA GLN A 119 14.99 -8.87 -11.96
C GLN A 119 14.23 -7.72 -11.30
N ASN A 120 13.63 -7.98 -10.13
CA ASN A 120 12.84 -7.01 -9.39
C ASN A 120 13.63 -5.72 -9.13
N TYR A 121 14.91 -5.82 -8.75
CA TYR A 121 15.73 -4.63 -8.43
C TYR A 121 15.94 -3.69 -9.62
N THR A 122 16.04 -4.23 -10.84
CA THR A 122 16.12 -3.40 -12.05
C THR A 122 14.81 -2.66 -12.27
N LEU A 123 13.67 -3.37 -12.17
CA LEU A 123 12.35 -2.79 -12.40
C LEU A 123 11.97 -1.77 -11.32
N ILE A 124 12.32 -2.04 -10.06
CA ILE A 124 12.17 -1.12 -8.92
C ILE A 124 12.93 0.18 -9.18
N ALA A 125 14.20 0.08 -9.60
CA ALA A 125 15.04 1.23 -9.85
C ALA A 125 14.49 2.10 -11.00
N VAL A 126 14.03 1.47 -12.09
CA VAL A 126 13.42 2.19 -13.22
C VAL A 126 12.10 2.85 -12.81
N ALA A 127 11.28 2.16 -12.03
CA ALA A 127 10.00 2.71 -11.55
C ALA A 127 10.17 3.80 -10.48
N LYS A 128 11.32 3.87 -9.80
CA LYS A 128 11.59 4.72 -8.62
C LYS A 128 10.61 4.47 -7.48
N SER A 129 10.33 3.20 -7.22
CA SER A 129 9.40 2.77 -6.18
C SER A 129 9.87 3.21 -4.80
N GLU A 130 8.92 3.59 -3.95
CA GLU A 130 9.15 4.09 -2.57
C GLU A 130 8.86 3.01 -1.52
N LEU A 131 8.03 2.03 -1.89
CA LEU A 131 7.72 0.84 -1.09
C LEU A 131 7.86 -0.40 -1.97
N VAL A 132 8.40 -1.49 -1.41
CA VAL A 132 8.66 -2.71 -2.17
C VAL A 132 8.21 -3.93 -1.37
N PHE A 133 7.41 -4.78 -2.00
CA PHE A 133 7.02 -6.10 -1.50
C PHE A 133 7.56 -7.16 -2.46
N LEU A 134 8.58 -7.90 -2.02
CA LEU A 134 9.14 -9.03 -2.75
C LEU A 134 8.63 -10.31 -2.12
N MET A 135 7.83 -11.05 -2.85
CA MET A 135 7.17 -12.26 -2.37
C MET A 135 7.38 -13.42 -3.34
N ASP A 136 7.60 -14.61 -2.82
CA ASP A 136 7.70 -15.80 -3.64
C ASP A 136 7.21 -17.01 -2.84
N LEU A 137 6.75 -18.03 -3.56
CA LEU A 137 6.38 -19.31 -2.99
C LEU A 137 7.64 -20.10 -2.56
N ASP A 138 8.73 -19.92 -3.31
CA ASP A 138 10.01 -20.56 -3.01
C ASP A 138 10.73 -19.80 -1.89
N TRP A 139 10.83 -20.45 -0.74
CA TRP A 139 11.50 -19.90 0.43
C TRP A 139 12.94 -19.49 0.15
N ARG A 140 13.66 -20.13 -0.79
CA ARG A 140 15.04 -19.72 -1.14
C ARG A 140 15.08 -18.37 -1.85
N VAL A 141 14.05 -18.03 -2.63
CA VAL A 141 13.94 -16.72 -3.27
C VAL A 141 13.64 -15.66 -2.21
N ALA A 142 12.78 -15.96 -1.23
CA ALA A 142 12.58 -15.08 -0.09
C ALA A 142 13.87 -14.84 0.72
N GLU A 143 14.65 -15.88 1.02
CA GLU A 143 15.95 -15.72 1.69
C GLU A 143 16.97 -14.95 0.82
N LEU A 144 16.94 -15.12 -0.51
CA LEU A 144 17.77 -14.33 -1.43
C LEU A 144 17.48 -12.83 -1.27
N HIS A 145 16.22 -12.43 -1.16
CA HIS A 145 15.86 -11.02 -0.97
C HIS A 145 16.36 -10.46 0.37
N ARG A 146 16.30 -11.25 1.45
CA ARG A 146 16.90 -10.88 2.74
C ARG A 146 18.43 -10.73 2.65
N ALA A 147 19.09 -11.61 1.89
CA ALA A 147 20.52 -11.45 1.62
C ALA A 147 20.81 -10.16 0.87
N TYR A 148 20.02 -9.82 -0.15
CA TYR A 148 20.13 -8.54 -0.86
C TYR A 148 19.93 -7.35 0.06
N GLU A 149 18.93 -7.37 0.96
CA GLU A 149 18.68 -6.30 1.93
C GLU A 149 19.94 -5.97 2.74
N VAL A 150 20.51 -6.97 3.41
CA VAL A 150 21.73 -6.82 4.20
C VAL A 150 22.91 -6.34 3.34
N LEU A 151 23.06 -6.89 2.14
CA LEU A 151 24.20 -6.57 1.27
C LEU A 151 24.09 -5.18 0.65
N ILE A 152 22.88 -4.74 0.28
CA ILE A 152 22.61 -3.40 -0.25
C ILE A 152 22.89 -2.37 0.84
N GLU A 153 22.38 -2.58 2.06
CA GLU A 153 22.63 -1.67 3.19
C GLU A 153 24.12 -1.55 3.53
N ALA A 154 24.87 -2.65 3.42
CA ALA A 154 26.30 -2.65 3.63
C ALA A 154 27.11 -2.07 2.45
N SER A 155 26.48 -1.64 1.35
CA SER A 155 27.16 -1.26 0.11
C SER A 155 26.87 0.17 -0.29
N GLU A 156 27.84 1.06 -0.11
CA GLU A 156 27.73 2.47 -0.51
C GLU A 156 27.62 2.66 -2.05
N THR A 157 28.10 1.68 -2.83
CA THR A 157 28.09 1.75 -4.29
C THR A 157 27.63 0.44 -4.92
N PRO A 158 27.08 0.47 -6.16
CA PRO A 158 26.74 -0.75 -6.90
C PRO A 158 27.93 -1.69 -7.09
N GLN A 159 29.14 -1.15 -7.26
CA GLN A 159 30.37 -1.93 -7.40
C GLN A 159 30.73 -2.65 -6.09
N ALA A 160 30.54 -2.00 -4.94
CA ALA A 160 30.75 -2.64 -3.64
C ALA A 160 29.75 -3.79 -3.43
N LEU A 161 28.47 -3.59 -3.78
CA LEU A 161 27.46 -4.66 -3.74
C LEU A 161 27.88 -5.85 -4.60
N HIS A 162 28.28 -5.60 -5.85
CA HIS A 162 28.76 -6.64 -6.76
C HIS A 162 29.95 -7.41 -6.15
N GLN A 163 30.93 -6.72 -5.58
CA GLN A 163 32.09 -7.37 -4.95
C GLN A 163 31.69 -8.28 -3.77
N ARG A 164 30.72 -7.88 -2.95
CA ARG A 164 30.27 -8.71 -1.80
C ARG A 164 29.66 -10.04 -2.22
N PHE A 165 28.97 -10.08 -3.36
CA PHE A 165 28.46 -11.34 -3.92
C PHE A 165 29.57 -12.26 -4.45
N HIS A 166 30.77 -11.74 -4.73
CA HIS A 166 31.89 -12.50 -5.26
C HIS A 166 32.98 -12.83 -4.23
N ALA A 167 33.08 -12.06 -3.13
CA ALA A 167 34.13 -12.20 -2.13
C ALA A 167 34.18 -13.58 -1.44
N SER A 168 33.09 -14.35 -1.47
CA SER A 168 33.05 -15.72 -0.93
C SER A 168 33.48 -16.80 -1.94
N SER A 169 33.91 -16.43 -3.15
CA SER A 169 34.25 -17.39 -4.22
C SER A 169 35.73 -17.76 -4.28
N GLU A 170 36.59 -17.16 -3.43
CA GLU A 170 38.06 -17.31 -3.49
C GLU A 170 38.67 -18.09 -2.30
N GLU A 171 37.85 -18.58 -1.36
CA GLU A 171 38.32 -19.36 -0.18
C GLU A 171 38.01 -20.88 -0.23
N GLU A 172 37.56 -21.42 -1.37
CA GLU A 172 37.46 -22.88 -1.65
C GLU A 172 38.27 -23.28 -2.88
#